data_AF-A0AA39NRW8-F1
#
_entry.id   AF-A0AA39NRW8-F1
#
_cell.length_a   1.000
_cell.length_b   1.000
_cell.length_c   1.000
_cell.angle_alpha   90.00
_cell.angle_beta   90.00
_cell.angle_gamma   90.00
#
_symmetry.space_group_name_H-M   'P 1'
#
loop_
_entity.id
_entity.type
_entity.pdbx_description
1 polymer ?
#
loop_
_entity_poly.entity_id
_entity_poly.type
_entity_poly.pdbx_seq_one_letter_code
_entity_poly.pdbx_strand_id
1 'polypeptide(L)'
;MRCQPDTRLEVIKTVTNWVFDASGDQTKVLWLYGLAGSGKSTLATSIANYFAKLNRLGAFIFFSRDTKEQSVSIAHNDDTERTHIAPQDPRGNRSDSSA
;
A
#
# COMPACT_ATOMS: atom_id res chain seq x y z
N MET A 1 -2.39 12.09 8.75
CA MET A 1 -1.64 12.54 9.95
C MET A 1 -1.29 14.00 9.77
N ARG A 2 -1.48 14.87 10.76
CA ARG A 2 -1.06 16.28 10.73
C ARG A 2 -0.40 16.62 12.07
N CYS A 3 0.39 17.69 12.10
CA CYS A 3 0.86 18.28 13.36
C CYS A 3 -0.34 18.59 14.25
N GLN A 4 -0.13 18.49 15.57
CA GLN A 4 -1.12 18.96 16.52
C GLN A 4 -1.38 20.46 16.32
N PRO A 5 -2.60 20.94 16.62
CA PRO A 5 -2.90 22.36 16.60
C PRO A 5 -1.83 23.16 17.35
N ASP A 6 -1.51 24.34 16.84
CA ASP A 6 -0.57 25.29 17.46
C ASP A 6 0.88 24.81 17.63
N THR A 7 1.24 23.68 17.02
CA THR A 7 2.62 23.18 16.97
C THR A 7 3.26 23.43 15.61
N ARG A 8 4.60 23.57 15.60
CA ARG A 8 5.41 23.72 14.37
C ARG A 8 5.01 24.91 13.47
N LEU A 9 4.27 25.88 14.01
CA LEU A 9 3.79 27.05 13.28
C LEU A 9 4.93 27.87 12.66
N GLU A 10 6.02 28.08 13.41
CA GLU A 10 7.19 28.82 12.91
C GLU A 10 7.80 28.16 11.67
N VAL A 11 7.91 26.82 11.66
CA VAL A 11 8.45 26.11 10.49
C VAL A 11 7.51 26.24 9.30
N ILE A 12 6.19 26.10 9.51
CA ILE A 12 5.19 26.27 8.45
C ILE A 12 5.24 27.70 7.90
N LYS A 13 5.36 28.71 8.77
CA LYS A 13 5.48 30.12 8.39
C LYS A 13 6.74 30.38 7.57
N THR A 14 7.89 29.86 8.00
CA THR A 14 9.15 29.96 7.26
C THR A 14 9.04 29.35 5.86
N VAL A 15 8.48 28.14 5.75
CA VAL A 15 8.24 27.49 4.45
C VAL A 15 7.27 28.31 3.60
N THR A 16 6.22 28.85 4.21
CA THR A 16 5.22 29.67 3.52
C THR A 16 5.84 30.93 2.92
N ASN A 17 6.61 31.67 3.72
CA ASN A 17 7.32 32.86 3.26
C ASN A 17 8.28 32.51 2.12
N TRP A 18 9.05 31.43 2.29
CA TRP A 18 9.97 30.96 1.26
C TRP A 18 9.25 30.58 -0.04
N VAL A 19 8.06 29.95 0.01
CA VAL A 19 7.26 29.64 -1.20
C VAL A 19 6.81 30.91 -1.92
N PHE A 20 6.38 31.94 -1.19
CA PHE A 20 5.84 33.17 -1.78
C PHE A 20 6.90 34.23 -2.13
N ASP A 21 8.14 34.05 -1.71
CA ASP A 21 9.22 34.97 -2.05
C ASP A 21 9.50 35.01 -3.56
N ALA A 22 9.24 36.14 -4.21
CA ALA A 22 9.43 36.30 -5.65
C ALA A 22 10.86 36.74 -6.03
N SER A 23 11.75 36.95 -5.06
CA SER A 23 13.08 37.53 -5.28
C SER A 23 14.17 36.52 -5.72
N GLY A 24 13.85 35.22 -5.72
CA GLY A 24 14.80 34.15 -6.04
C GLY A 24 14.41 33.29 -7.26
N ASP A 25 15.15 32.20 -7.46
CA ASP A 25 14.89 31.23 -8.53
C ASP A 25 13.44 30.73 -8.51
N GLN A 26 12.86 30.59 -9.70
CA GLN A 26 11.49 30.11 -9.86
C GLN A 26 11.35 28.63 -9.44
N THR A 27 12.43 27.87 -9.50
CA THR A 27 12.46 26.45 -9.10
C THR A 27 12.86 26.33 -7.64
N LYS A 28 11.90 25.91 -6.80
CA LYS A 28 12.06 25.85 -5.34
C LYS A 28 12.05 24.41 -4.84
N VAL A 29 13.18 23.94 -4.31
CA VAL A 29 13.30 22.61 -3.67
C VAL A 29 13.66 22.78 -2.20
N LEU A 30 12.86 22.21 -1.31
CA LEU A 30 13.07 22.21 0.13
C LEU A 30 13.31 20.80 0.65
N TRP A 31 14.36 20.61 1.46
CA TRP A 31 14.64 19.35 2.13
C TRP A 31 14.31 19.41 3.62
N LEU A 32 13.33 18.62 4.08
CA LEU A 32 13.01 18.49 5.51
C LEU A 32 13.84 17.35 6.13
N TYR A 33 14.82 17.70 6.96
CA TYR A 33 15.71 16.75 7.63
C TYR A 33 15.54 16.75 9.15
N GLY A 34 16.07 15.72 9.82
CA GLY A 34 16.00 15.55 11.27
C GLY A 34 15.90 14.09 11.69
N LEU A 35 15.96 13.85 13.00
CA LEU A 35 15.98 12.53 13.62
C LEU A 35 14.84 11.61 13.14
N ALA A 36 15.08 10.30 13.12
CA ALA A 36 14.01 9.32 12.89
C ALA A 36 12.89 9.51 13.92
N GLY A 37 11.63 9.35 13.49
CA GLY A 37 10.48 9.57 14.38
C GLY A 37 10.14 11.03 14.70
N SER A 38 10.92 12.03 14.26
CA SER A 38 10.66 13.45 14.58
C SER A 38 9.40 14.06 13.93
N GLY A 39 8.65 13.27 13.17
CA GLY A 39 7.41 13.70 12.53
C GLY A 39 7.61 14.52 11.25
N LYS A 40 8.71 14.33 10.51
CA LYS A 40 8.95 15.03 9.22
C LYS A 40 7.81 14.83 8.22
N SER A 41 7.37 13.58 8.02
CA SER A 41 6.24 13.28 7.12
C SER A 41 4.94 13.90 7.63
N THR A 42 4.75 13.97 8.95
CA THR A 42 3.63 14.66 9.59
C THR A 42 3.65 16.16 9.31
N LEU A 43 4.81 16.79 9.39
CA LEU A 43 5.01 18.20 9.06
C LEU A 43 4.79 18.47 7.56
N ALA A 44 5.34 17.64 6.68
CA ALA A 44 5.10 17.74 5.23
C ALA A 44 3.59 17.64 4.92
N THR A 45 2.89 16.72 5.58
CA THR A 45 1.44 16.61 5.46
C THR A 45 0.73 17.85 5.98
N SER A 46 1.14 18.42 7.11
CA SER A 46 0.60 19.70 7.59
C SER A 46 0.78 20.84 6.59
N ILE A 47 1.97 20.98 6.02
CA ILE A 47 2.28 21.99 5.02
C ILE A 47 1.39 21.82 3.78
N ALA A 48 1.29 20.60 3.24
CA ALA A 48 0.43 20.32 2.10
C ALA A 48 -1.03 20.72 2.39
N ASN A 49 -1.53 20.39 3.57
CA ASN A 49 -2.89 20.74 3.95
C ASN A 49 -3.11 22.24 4.18
N TYR A 50 -2.09 22.96 4.64
CA TYR A 50 -2.11 24.41 4.72
C TYR A 50 -2.24 25.02 3.32
N PHE A 51 -1.42 24.58 2.36
CA PHE A 51 -1.51 25.06 0.97
C PHE A 51 -2.79 24.61 0.24
N ALA A 52 -3.35 23.46 0.60
CA ALA A 52 -4.66 23.02 0.11
C ALA A 52 -5.76 24.01 0.54
N LYS A 53 -5.75 24.45 1.80
CA LYS A 53 -6.71 25.47 2.30
C LYS A 53 -6.53 26.83 1.62
N LEU A 54 -5.32 27.15 1.17
CA LEU A 54 -5.04 28.37 0.41
C LEU A 54 -5.38 28.24 -1.08
N ASN A 55 -5.87 27.09 -1.55
CA ASN A 55 -6.06 26.77 -2.98
C ASN A 55 -4.76 26.93 -3.80
N ARG A 56 -3.62 26.56 -3.22
CA ARG A 56 -2.28 26.66 -3.84
C ARG A 56 -1.54 25.32 -3.91
N LEU A 57 -2.14 24.23 -3.44
CA LEU A 57 -1.56 22.89 -3.56
C LEU A 57 -1.90 22.30 -4.94
N GLY A 58 -0.88 22.11 -5.79
CA GLY A 58 -1.05 21.41 -7.07
C GLY A 58 -1.20 19.89 -6.90
N ALA A 59 -0.28 19.28 -6.14
CA ALA A 59 -0.30 17.85 -5.84
C ALA A 59 0.41 17.55 -4.51
N PHE A 60 0.08 16.41 -3.89
CA PHE A 60 0.79 15.88 -2.73
C PHE A 60 0.91 14.35 -2.86
N ILE A 61 2.14 13.84 -2.78
CA ILE A 61 2.45 12.42 -2.96
C ILE A 61 3.15 11.92 -1.69
N PHE A 62 2.74 10.75 -1.21
CA PHE A 62 3.31 10.10 -0.03
C PHE A 62 3.68 8.65 -0.37
N PHE A 63 4.80 8.18 0.18
CA PHE A 63 5.28 6.80 -0.01
C PHE A 63 5.15 6.02 1.31
N SER A 64 4.37 4.93 1.29
CA SER A 64 4.37 3.91 2.35
C SER A 64 5.30 2.77 1.98
N ARG A 65 5.92 2.13 2.98
CA ARG A 65 6.65 0.87 2.79
C ARG A 65 5.77 -0.26 3.31
N ASP A 66 4.85 -0.72 2.47
CA ASP A 66 4.08 -1.92 2.80
C ASP A 66 4.92 -3.15 2.43
N THR A 67 5.61 -3.75 3.40
CA THR A 67 6.28 -5.04 3.21
C THR A 67 5.25 -6.15 3.32
N LYS A 68 4.71 -6.61 2.19
CA LYS A 68 4.11 -7.96 2.13
C LYS A 68 5.25 -8.96 1.93
N GLU A 69 5.91 -9.35 3.01
CA GLU A 69 6.63 -10.63 3.02
C GLU A 69 5.57 -11.73 2.94
N GLN A 70 5.31 -12.24 1.75
CA GLN A 70 4.61 -13.50 1.61
C GLN A 70 5.61 -14.60 1.93
N SER A 71 5.63 -15.08 3.17
CA SER A 71 6.22 -16.39 3.46
C SER A 71 5.38 -17.44 2.72
N VAL A 72 5.88 -17.94 1.60
CA VAL A 72 5.29 -19.08 0.90
C VAL A 72 5.42 -20.27 1.86
N SER A 73 4.33 -20.67 2.50
CA SER A 73 4.25 -21.96 3.18
C SER A 73 4.22 -23.04 2.09
N ILE A 74 5.34 -23.74 1.90
CA ILE A 74 5.35 -24.97 1.09
C ILE A 74 4.49 -26.00 1.82
N ALA A 75 3.28 -26.25 1.28
CA ALA A 75 2.49 -27.41 1.66
C ALA A 75 3.26 -28.66 1.20
N HIS A 76 3.59 -29.53 2.13
CA HIS A 76 4.12 -30.86 1.80
C HIS A 76 2.95 -31.68 1.24
N ASN A 77 2.94 -31.91 -0.07
CA ASN A 77 2.07 -32.91 -0.67
C ASN A 77 2.79 -34.26 -0.59
N ASP A 78 2.35 -35.09 0.34
CA ASP A 78 2.69 -36.51 0.44
C ASP A 78 1.82 -37.26 -0.59
N ASP A 79 2.36 -37.51 -1.79
CA ASP A 79 1.70 -38.37 -2.79
C ASP A 79 1.89 -39.84 -2.39
N THR A 80 0.96 -40.36 -1.59
CA THR A 80 0.79 -41.81 -1.43
C THR A 80 0.04 -42.35 -2.65
N GLU A 81 0.76 -42.98 -3.59
CA GLU A 81 0.17 -43.80 -4.64
C GLU A 81 -0.70 -44.91 -4.01
N ARG A 82 -2.00 -44.92 -4.32
CA ARG A 82 -2.83 -46.12 -4.21
C ARG A 82 -3.75 -46.23 -5.41
N THR A 83 -3.29 -47.04 -6.37
CA THR A 83 -4.00 -47.43 -7.58
C THR A 83 -5.38 -48.02 -7.23
N HIS A 84 -6.43 -47.43 -7.79
CA HIS A 84 -7.82 -47.85 -7.63
C HIS A 84 -8.10 -49.03 -8.57
N ILE A 85 -8.26 -50.26 -8.04
CA ILE A 85 -8.78 -51.38 -8.84
C ILE A 85 -10.31 -51.29 -8.82
N ALA A 86 -10.92 -51.07 -9.99
CA ALA A 86 -12.36 -50.95 -10.16
C ALA A 86 -13.08 -52.30 -9.95
N PRO A 87 -14.28 -52.34 -9.34
CA PRO A 87 -15.10 -53.55 -9.28
C PRO A 87 -15.71 -53.89 -10.65
N GLN A 88 -15.71 -55.17 -11.02
CA GLN A 88 -16.39 -55.69 -12.22
C GLN A 88 -17.92 -55.73 -12.01
N ASP A 89 -18.70 -55.21 -12.97
CA ASP A 89 -20.16 -55.16 -12.95
C ASP A 89 -20.78 -56.47 -13.52
N PRO A 90 -21.62 -57.21 -12.78
CA PRO A 90 -22.24 -58.43 -13.25
C PRO A 90 -23.65 -58.13 -13.79
N ARG A 91 -23.77 -57.77 -15.06
CA ARG A 91 -25.09 -57.66 -15.74
C ARG A 91 -25.23 -58.66 -16.89
N GLY A 92 -25.70 -59.86 -16.54
CA GLY A 92 -26.29 -60.81 -17.49
C GLY A 92 -27.81 -60.84 -17.35
N ASN A 93 -28.51 -59.94 -18.04
CA ASN A 93 -29.97 -59.99 -18.13
C ASN A 93 -30.41 -61.10 -19.08
N ARG A 94 -31.27 -62.00 -18.59
CA ARG A 94 -32.11 -62.90 -19.39
C ARG A 94 -33.42 -62.19 -19.76
N SER A 95 -33.80 -62.30 -21.02
CA SER A 95 -35.19 -62.51 -21.44
C SER A 95 -35.23 -62.96 -22.91
N ASP A 96 -35.47 -64.27 -23.04
CA ASP A 96 -36.14 -65.05 -24.09
C ASP A 96 -36.67 -64.36 -25.36
N SER A 97 -36.47 -65.06 -26.48
CA SER A 97 -37.55 -65.30 -27.45
C SER A 97 -37.40 -66.69 -28.06
N SER A 98 -38.51 -67.44 -27.93
CA SER A 98 -38.79 -68.76 -28.44
C SER A 98 -38.92 -68.75 -29.97
N ALA A 99 -38.29 -69.72 -30.64
CA ALA A 99 -38.76 -70.38 -31.87
C ALA A 99 -37.97 -71.68 -32.05
#